data_AF-A0A0J8DUF5-F1
#
_entry.id   AF-A0A0J8DUF5-F1
#
_cell.length_a   1.000
_cell.length_b   1.000
_cell.length_c   1.000
_cell.angle_alpha   90.00
_cell.angle_beta   90.00
_cell.angle_gamma   90.00
#
_symmetry.space_group_name_H-M   'P 1'
#
loop_
_entity.id
_entity.type
_entity.pdbx_description
1 polymer ?
#
loop_
_entity_poly.entity_id
_entity_poly.type
_entity_poly.pdbx_seq_one_letter_code
_entity_poly.pdbx_strand_id
1 'polypeptide(L)'
;MHPESHASASPRKPNADSMKHVKEEMTVKAEKSFRDHCFFSSLEPIVQVFVLDSMLSVKKLSIDYRKAFLTCCLNFLNSANNDSFEAAPPKVMHIVRSFVQSDFISMPETRAIVLPLRRCLERIVADRHAITALHAVFVQLCVSLDMYDVALPLVSSPIYDIHSTFLPTSLEYLSFHYFSGLVYAAFKRFDKALSSFDLAIGAISVQISAIQIAAYKKRVLIDIIVNGSHTPLTKLISPIV
;
A
#
# COMPACT_ATOMS: atom_id res chain seq x y z
N MET A 1 61.63 -39.05 21.51
CA MET A 1 61.24 -38.13 20.42
C MET A 1 60.36 -38.88 19.43
N HIS A 2 59.03 -38.83 19.62
CA HIS A 2 58.03 -39.20 18.62
C HIS A 2 56.90 -38.17 18.77
N PRO A 3 56.48 -37.46 17.71
CA PRO A 3 55.38 -36.50 17.82
C PRO A 3 54.04 -37.19 17.51
N GLU A 4 53.08 -36.99 18.40
CA GLU A 4 51.67 -37.36 18.21
C GLU A 4 51.02 -36.43 17.17
N SER A 5 50.37 -37.04 16.17
CA SER A 5 49.61 -36.35 15.13
C SER A 5 48.22 -35.97 15.64
N HIS A 6 48.03 -34.71 16.00
CA HIS A 6 46.70 -34.14 16.21
C HIS A 6 45.96 -34.00 14.87
N ALA A 7 45.06 -34.95 14.58
CA ALA A 7 44.09 -34.84 13.50
C ALA A 7 43.00 -33.82 13.89
N SER A 8 43.11 -32.60 13.33
CA SER A 8 42.10 -31.55 13.39
C SER A 8 40.81 -32.01 12.66
N ALA A 9 39.77 -32.36 13.41
CA ALA A 9 38.43 -32.59 12.88
C ALA A 9 37.82 -31.26 12.41
N SER A 10 37.73 -31.08 11.08
CA SER A 10 37.04 -29.96 10.45
C SER A 10 35.54 -29.98 10.79
N PRO A 11 34.93 -28.85 11.20
CA PRO A 11 33.50 -28.81 11.49
C PRO A 11 32.70 -29.05 10.21
N ARG A 12 31.90 -30.12 10.19
CA ARG A 12 30.95 -30.43 9.10
C ARG A 12 30.05 -29.22 8.89
N LYS A 13 30.16 -28.57 7.72
CA LYS A 13 29.24 -27.51 7.30
C LYS A 13 27.81 -28.09 7.32
N PRO A 14 26.83 -27.38 7.91
CA PRO A 14 25.46 -27.87 7.97
C PRO A 14 24.91 -28.07 6.55
N ASN A 15 24.34 -29.25 6.31
CA ASN A 15 23.81 -29.66 5.01
C ASN A 15 22.63 -28.76 4.62
N ALA A 16 22.57 -28.32 3.36
CA ALA A 16 21.62 -27.32 2.88
C ALA A 16 20.15 -27.72 3.08
N ASP A 17 19.87 -29.03 3.06
CA ASP A 17 18.53 -29.57 3.26
C ASP A 17 18.08 -29.54 4.72
N SER A 18 18.99 -29.74 5.68
CA SER A 18 18.72 -29.52 7.10
C SER A 18 18.44 -28.03 7.42
N MET A 19 19.09 -27.11 6.71
CA MET A 19 18.83 -25.68 6.85
C MET A 19 17.49 -25.24 6.22
N LYS A 20 17.00 -25.95 5.20
CA LYS A 20 15.64 -25.77 4.66
C LYS A 20 14.59 -26.31 5.64
N HIS A 21 14.77 -27.52 6.14
CA HIS A 21 13.87 -28.12 7.12
C HIS A 21 13.73 -27.30 8.41
N VAL A 22 14.83 -26.74 8.93
CA VAL A 22 14.80 -25.86 10.11
C VAL A 22 14.08 -24.54 9.80
N LYS A 23 14.27 -23.96 8.61
CA LYS A 23 13.51 -22.76 8.19
C LYS A 23 12.02 -23.05 8.07
N GLU A 24 11.67 -24.20 7.53
CA GLU A 24 10.29 -24.66 7.33
C GLU A 24 9.60 -24.96 8.67
N GLU A 25 10.30 -25.61 9.61
CA GLU A 25 9.83 -25.79 10.99
C GLU A 25 9.69 -24.47 11.75
N MET A 26 10.62 -23.51 11.59
CA MET A 26 10.49 -22.19 12.20
C MET A 26 9.30 -21.40 11.64
N THR A 27 9.03 -21.49 10.33
CA THR A 27 7.83 -20.89 9.73
C THR A 27 6.56 -21.56 10.23
N VAL A 28 6.51 -22.89 10.32
CA VAL A 28 5.33 -23.62 10.82
C VAL A 28 5.10 -23.34 12.31
N LYS A 29 6.16 -23.20 13.11
CA LYS A 29 6.06 -22.87 14.54
C LYS A 29 5.64 -21.42 14.77
N ALA A 30 6.09 -20.50 13.92
CA ALA A 30 5.58 -19.12 13.88
C ALA A 30 4.10 -19.09 13.46
N GLU A 31 3.72 -19.82 12.41
CA GLU A 31 2.32 -19.99 11.95
C GLU A 31 1.40 -20.61 13.00
N LYS A 32 1.94 -21.49 13.86
CA LYS A 32 1.19 -22.13 14.96
C LYS A 32 1.06 -21.21 16.17
N SER A 33 2.12 -20.49 16.54
CA SER A 33 2.09 -19.53 17.66
C SER A 33 1.27 -18.27 17.37
N PHE A 34 1.05 -17.94 16.09
CA PHE A 34 0.33 -16.74 15.67
C PHE A 34 -1.18 -16.95 15.47
N ARG A 35 -1.63 -18.21 15.38
CA ARG A 35 -3.05 -18.58 15.32
C ARG A 35 -3.79 -18.28 16.64
N ASP A 36 -3.06 -17.99 17.72
CA ASP A 36 -3.63 -17.52 18.96
C ASP A 36 -4.00 -16.04 18.82
N HIS A 37 -5.12 -15.76 18.13
CA HIS A 37 -5.70 -14.41 17.94
C HIS A 37 -5.83 -13.61 19.27
N CYS A 38 -5.93 -14.31 20.40
CA CYS A 38 -5.94 -13.70 21.74
C CYS A 38 -4.58 -13.08 22.14
N PHE A 39 -3.45 -13.65 21.71
CA PHE A 39 -2.14 -13.09 22.03
C PHE A 39 -1.92 -11.76 21.30
N PHE A 40 -2.23 -11.71 20.00
CA PHE A 40 -2.06 -10.50 19.18
C PHE A 40 -2.90 -9.33 19.68
N SER A 41 -4.17 -9.58 20.05
CA SER A 41 -5.08 -8.54 20.55
C SER A 41 -4.70 -7.98 21.92
N SER A 42 -3.91 -8.71 22.71
CA SER A 42 -3.39 -8.25 24.01
C SER A 42 -2.13 -7.38 23.90
N LEU A 43 -1.49 -7.30 22.73
CA LEU A 43 -0.27 -6.50 22.54
C LEU A 43 -0.58 -5.02 22.41
N GLU A 44 0.36 -4.16 22.81
CA GLU A 44 0.28 -2.74 22.51
C GLU A 44 0.21 -2.50 20.99
N PRO A 45 -0.58 -1.52 20.52
CA PRO A 45 -0.77 -1.27 19.09
C PRO A 45 0.53 -1.03 18.30
N ILE A 46 1.52 -0.37 18.90
CA ILE A 46 2.83 -0.19 18.26
C ILE A 46 3.52 -1.53 18.02
N VAL A 47 3.46 -2.46 18.98
CA VAL A 47 4.03 -3.81 18.84
C VAL A 47 3.28 -4.58 17.76
N GLN A 48 1.96 -4.42 17.68
CA GLN A 48 1.15 -5.02 16.60
C GLN A 48 1.63 -4.59 15.21
N VAL A 49 1.95 -3.30 15.00
CA VAL A 49 2.51 -2.79 13.73
C VAL A 49 3.84 -3.46 13.39
N PHE A 50 4.77 -3.56 14.34
CA PHE A 50 6.08 -4.17 14.10
C PHE A 50 5.97 -5.67 13.79
N VAL A 51 5.06 -6.35 14.47
CA VAL A 51 4.76 -7.76 14.22
C VAL A 51 4.19 -7.94 12.82
N LEU A 52 3.17 -7.16 12.43
CA LEU A 52 2.59 -7.20 11.09
C LEU A 52 3.63 -6.92 9.99
N ASP A 53 4.47 -5.91 10.19
CA ASP A 53 5.57 -5.58 9.28
C ASP A 53 6.58 -6.75 9.14
N SER A 54 6.86 -7.44 10.25
CA SER A 54 7.73 -8.62 10.24
C SER A 54 7.11 -9.81 9.49
N MET A 55 5.78 -9.97 9.53
CA MET A 55 5.08 -11.02 8.78
C MET A 55 5.27 -10.87 7.26
N LEU A 56 5.34 -9.64 6.77
CA LEU A 56 5.58 -9.34 5.36
C LEU A 56 7.00 -9.67 4.88
N SER A 57 7.96 -9.80 5.81
CA SER A 57 9.35 -10.14 5.47
C SER A 57 9.55 -11.62 5.13
N VAL A 58 8.52 -12.47 5.31
CA VAL A 58 8.58 -13.90 4.98
C VAL A 58 8.46 -14.09 3.47
N LYS A 59 9.54 -14.54 2.81
CA LYS A 59 9.68 -14.59 1.33
C LYS A 59 8.64 -15.42 0.56
N LYS A 60 7.85 -16.26 1.24
CA LYS A 60 6.80 -17.07 0.60
C LYS A 60 5.67 -17.30 1.60
N LEU A 61 4.67 -16.43 1.54
CA LEU A 61 3.49 -16.56 2.39
C LEU A 61 2.58 -17.66 1.83
N SER A 62 2.26 -18.67 2.65
CA SER A 62 1.16 -19.60 2.35
C SER A 62 -0.17 -18.82 2.23
N ILE A 63 -1.15 -19.35 1.50
CA ILE A 63 -2.49 -18.74 1.41
C ILE A 63 -3.08 -18.57 2.82
N ASP A 64 -2.95 -19.58 3.68
CA ASP A 64 -3.45 -19.53 5.06
C ASP A 64 -2.72 -18.46 5.88
N TYR A 65 -1.42 -18.27 5.64
CA TYR A 65 -0.64 -17.25 6.32
C TYR A 65 -1.05 -15.84 5.88
N ARG A 66 -1.33 -15.62 4.58
CA ARG A 66 -1.89 -14.34 4.10
C ARG A 66 -3.26 -14.07 4.69
N LYS A 67 -4.12 -15.09 4.83
CA LYS A 67 -5.44 -14.94 5.48
C LYS A 67 -5.30 -14.55 6.95
N ALA A 68 -4.40 -15.20 7.67
CA ALA A 68 -4.10 -14.88 9.05
C ALA A 68 -3.57 -13.44 9.19
N PHE A 69 -2.65 -13.04 8.31
CA PHE A 69 -2.14 -11.66 8.23
C PHE A 69 -3.28 -10.65 8.03
N LEU A 70 -4.14 -10.85 7.03
CA LEU A 70 -5.27 -9.96 6.75
C LEU A 70 -6.25 -9.88 7.94
N THR A 71 -6.48 -11.01 8.63
CA THR A 71 -7.31 -11.07 9.84
C THR A 71 -6.69 -10.25 10.98
N CYS A 72 -5.38 -10.37 11.20
CA CYS A 72 -4.68 -9.57 12.19
C CYS A 72 -4.65 -8.08 11.84
N CYS A 73 -4.47 -7.72 10.56
CA CYS A 73 -4.60 -6.35 10.08
C CYS A 73 -6.01 -5.80 10.35
N LEU A 74 -7.05 -6.57 10.06
CA LEU A 74 -8.43 -6.19 10.32
C LEU A 74 -8.66 -5.91 11.81
N ASN A 75 -8.17 -6.79 12.68
CA ASN A 75 -8.28 -6.61 14.13
C ASN A 75 -7.54 -5.37 14.62
N PHE A 76 -6.31 -5.16 14.13
CA PHE A 76 -5.52 -3.96 14.43
C PHE A 76 -6.24 -2.69 13.98
N LEU A 77 -6.72 -2.62 12.74
CA LEU A 77 -7.41 -1.42 12.23
C LEU A 77 -8.71 -1.11 12.99
N ASN A 78 -9.38 -2.13 13.53
CA ASN A 78 -10.57 -1.93 14.35
C ASN A 78 -10.25 -1.48 15.79
N SER A 79 -9.06 -1.81 16.32
CA SER A 79 -8.66 -1.47 17.70
C SER A 79 -7.68 -0.29 17.81
N ALA A 80 -7.01 0.09 16.73
CA ALA A 80 -5.92 1.06 16.75
C ALA A 80 -6.40 2.47 17.10
N ASN A 81 -5.60 3.15 17.93
CA ASN A 81 -5.70 4.59 18.18
C ASN A 81 -4.83 5.39 17.19
N ASN A 82 -4.99 6.71 17.15
CA ASN A 82 -4.26 7.56 16.20
C ASN A 82 -2.75 7.52 16.45
N ASP A 83 -2.34 7.51 17.72
CA ASP A 83 -0.94 7.50 18.16
C ASP A 83 -0.15 6.29 17.63
N SER A 84 -0.83 5.16 17.41
CA SER A 84 -0.23 3.94 16.83
C SER A 84 0.31 4.16 15.43
N PHE A 85 -0.40 4.97 14.63
CA PHE A 85 -0.03 5.21 13.24
C PHE A 85 1.11 6.21 13.14
N GLU A 86 1.11 7.23 14.01
CA GLU A 86 2.14 8.26 14.06
C GLU A 86 3.46 7.77 14.68
N ALA A 87 3.41 6.74 15.53
CA ALA A 87 4.62 6.18 16.16
C ALA A 87 5.54 5.45 15.17
N ALA A 88 4.99 4.86 14.10
CA ALA A 88 5.79 4.15 13.09
C ALA A 88 5.25 4.29 11.65
N PRO A 89 5.23 5.52 11.08
CA PRO A 89 4.70 5.78 9.73
C PRO A 89 5.31 4.90 8.61
N PRO A 90 6.63 4.64 8.55
CA PRO A 90 7.18 3.85 7.44
C PRO A 90 6.72 2.39 7.47
N LYS A 91 6.50 1.81 8.66
CA LYS A 91 6.02 0.43 8.83
C LYS A 91 4.55 0.31 8.47
N VAL A 92 3.74 1.27 8.91
CA VAL A 92 2.34 1.38 8.49
C VAL A 92 2.24 1.50 6.97
N MET A 93 3.04 2.36 6.35
CA MET A 93 3.07 2.50 4.89
C MET A 93 3.46 1.20 4.19
N HIS A 94 4.43 0.45 4.72
CA HIS A 94 4.81 -0.85 4.15
C HIS A 94 3.65 -1.86 4.24
N ILE A 95 2.96 -1.93 5.38
CA ILE A 95 1.77 -2.77 5.56
C ILE A 95 0.67 -2.39 4.58
N VAL A 96 0.31 -1.11 4.48
CA VAL A 96 -0.79 -0.66 3.61
C VAL A 96 -0.45 -0.86 2.13
N ARG A 97 0.80 -0.65 1.72
CA ARG A 97 1.26 -0.96 0.35
C ARG A 97 1.18 -2.44 0.01
N SER A 98 1.37 -3.33 1.00
CA SER A 98 1.23 -4.78 0.78
C SER A 98 -0.15 -5.17 0.27
N PHE A 99 -1.22 -4.48 0.71
CA PHE A 99 -2.59 -4.80 0.28
C PHE A 99 -2.84 -4.61 -1.22
N VAL A 100 -2.03 -3.79 -1.87
CA VAL A 100 -2.10 -3.48 -3.30
C VAL A 100 -1.28 -4.46 -4.15
N GLN A 101 -0.56 -5.39 -3.52
CA GLN A 101 0.15 -6.43 -4.26
C GLN A 101 -0.84 -7.48 -4.81
N SER A 102 -0.52 -8.07 -5.96
CA SER A 102 -1.36 -9.06 -6.65
C SER A 102 -1.80 -10.22 -5.76
N ASP A 103 -0.92 -10.64 -4.87
CA ASP A 103 -1.13 -11.74 -3.93
C ASP A 103 -2.26 -11.46 -2.94
N PHE A 104 -2.46 -10.20 -2.55
CA PHE A 104 -3.50 -9.79 -1.61
C PHE A 104 -4.76 -9.31 -2.32
N ILE A 105 -4.66 -8.62 -3.46
CA ILE A 105 -5.84 -8.16 -4.22
C ILE A 105 -6.73 -9.33 -4.65
N SER A 106 -6.13 -10.47 -5.00
CA SER A 106 -6.87 -11.68 -5.39
C SER A 106 -7.65 -12.33 -4.24
N MET A 107 -7.40 -11.92 -2.99
CA MET A 107 -8.03 -12.50 -1.81
C MET A 107 -9.33 -11.76 -1.45
N PRO A 108 -10.45 -12.47 -1.24
CA PRO A 108 -11.72 -11.85 -0.86
C PRO A 108 -11.65 -11.13 0.49
N GLU A 109 -10.80 -11.59 1.42
CA GLU A 109 -10.62 -11.01 2.75
C GLU A 109 -10.08 -9.57 2.69
N THR A 110 -9.35 -9.20 1.64
CA THR A 110 -8.79 -7.84 1.47
C THR A 110 -9.89 -6.78 1.37
N ARG A 111 -11.07 -7.13 0.83
CA ARG A 111 -12.22 -6.21 0.79
C ARG A 111 -12.71 -5.80 2.17
N ALA A 112 -12.61 -6.69 3.17
CA ALA A 112 -13.04 -6.40 4.53
C ALA A 112 -12.15 -5.34 5.22
N ILE A 113 -10.92 -5.16 4.77
CA ILE A 113 -9.94 -4.20 5.32
C ILE A 113 -10.22 -2.76 4.86
N VAL A 114 -10.82 -2.58 3.69
CA VAL A 114 -10.98 -1.26 3.05
C VAL A 114 -11.76 -0.29 3.95
N LEU A 115 -12.88 -0.72 4.52
CA LEU A 115 -13.72 0.16 5.36
C LEU A 115 -13.05 0.55 6.69
N PRO A 116 -12.47 -0.38 7.48
CA PRO A 116 -11.64 -0.04 8.63
C PRO A 116 -10.49 0.91 8.28
N LEU A 117 -9.79 0.65 7.18
CA LEU A 117 -8.68 1.50 6.74
C LEU A 117 -9.13 2.93 6.43
N ARG A 118 -10.31 3.10 5.79
CA ARG A 118 -10.90 4.43 5.58
C ARG A 118 -11.16 5.15 6.89
N ARG A 119 -11.72 4.46 7.90
CA ARG A 119 -11.98 5.06 9.22
C ARG A 119 -10.68 5.50 9.90
N CYS A 120 -9.62 4.71 9.80
CA CYS A 120 -8.31 5.09 10.33
C CYS A 120 -7.76 6.33 9.60
N LEU A 121 -7.85 6.37 8.28
CA LEU A 121 -7.43 7.52 7.47
C LEU A 121 -8.14 8.81 7.88
N GLU A 122 -9.47 8.76 8.00
CA GLU A 122 -10.28 9.91 8.43
C GLU A 122 -9.97 10.38 9.85
N ARG A 123 -9.39 9.52 10.69
CA ARG A 123 -8.97 9.86 12.06
C ARG A 123 -7.55 10.40 12.16
N ILE A 124 -6.63 9.87 11.37
CA ILE A 124 -5.22 10.32 11.31
C ILE A 124 -5.18 11.70 10.68
N VAL A 125 -5.93 11.90 9.60
CA VAL A 125 -5.95 13.14 8.85
C VAL A 125 -7.07 14.03 9.38
N ALA A 126 -6.81 14.69 10.51
CA ALA A 126 -7.74 15.65 11.11
C ALA A 126 -8.05 16.81 10.13
N ASP A 127 -7.06 17.22 9.34
CA ASP A 127 -7.22 18.15 8.24
C ASP A 127 -7.58 17.42 6.94
N ARG A 128 -8.88 17.35 6.64
CA ARG A 128 -9.43 16.71 5.43
C ARG A 128 -8.94 17.32 4.11
N HIS A 129 -8.16 18.39 4.16
CA HIS A 129 -7.60 19.10 3.03
C HIS A 129 -6.11 18.75 2.76
N ALA A 130 -5.51 17.87 3.56
CA ALA A 130 -4.14 17.42 3.37
C ALA A 130 -4.03 16.08 2.61
N ILE A 131 -3.23 16.04 1.54
CA ILE A 131 -2.87 14.77 0.88
C ILE A 131 -1.83 14.01 1.71
N THR A 132 -1.98 12.68 1.78
CA THR A 132 -1.04 11.80 2.47
C THR A 132 -0.60 10.68 1.54
N ALA A 133 0.56 10.08 1.84
CA ALA A 133 1.00 8.85 1.19
C ALA A 133 -0.04 7.72 1.32
N LEU A 134 -0.76 7.65 2.45
CA LEU A 134 -1.81 6.65 2.68
C LEU A 134 -3.02 6.85 1.75
N HIS A 135 -3.38 8.11 1.44
CA HIS A 135 -4.46 8.41 0.49
C HIS A 135 -4.19 7.82 -0.90
N ALA A 136 -2.96 7.95 -1.39
CA ALA A 136 -2.58 7.41 -2.70
C ALA A 136 -2.79 5.89 -2.76
N VAL A 137 -2.27 5.17 -1.75
CA VAL A 137 -2.35 3.71 -1.69
C VAL A 137 -3.78 3.23 -1.45
N PHE A 138 -4.56 3.96 -0.64
CA PHE A 138 -5.96 3.63 -0.37
C PHE A 138 -6.85 3.76 -1.61
N VAL A 139 -6.73 4.86 -2.35
CA VAL A 139 -7.52 5.05 -3.58
C VAL A 139 -7.12 4.00 -4.62
N GLN A 140 -5.82 3.68 -4.74
CA GLN A 140 -5.36 2.59 -5.58
C GLN A 140 -5.99 1.24 -5.18
N LEU A 141 -5.99 0.91 -3.88
CA LEU A 141 -6.60 -0.31 -3.36
C LEU A 141 -8.10 -0.40 -3.71
N CYS A 142 -8.84 0.71 -3.55
CA CYS A 142 -10.25 0.78 -3.89
C CYS A 142 -10.49 0.54 -5.39
N VAL A 143 -9.68 1.15 -6.26
CA VAL A 143 -9.76 0.93 -7.71
C VAL A 143 -9.43 -0.53 -8.06
N SER A 144 -8.40 -1.11 -7.46
CA SER A 144 -8.03 -2.51 -7.67
C SER A 144 -9.08 -3.52 -7.21
N LEU A 145 -9.95 -3.14 -6.27
CA LEU A 145 -11.05 -3.95 -5.75
C LEU A 145 -12.41 -3.54 -6.31
N ASP A 146 -12.46 -2.66 -7.31
CA ASP A 146 -13.70 -2.08 -7.87
C ASP A 146 -14.64 -1.43 -6.82
N MET A 147 -14.09 -0.93 -5.71
CA MET A 147 -14.81 -0.25 -4.62
C MET A 147 -14.75 1.27 -4.78
N TYR A 148 -15.16 1.77 -5.95
CA TYR A 148 -15.06 3.19 -6.30
C TYR A 148 -15.91 4.10 -5.41
N ASP A 149 -17.05 3.60 -4.95
CA ASP A 149 -17.98 4.27 -4.03
C ASP A 149 -17.32 4.62 -2.70
N VAL A 150 -16.46 3.75 -2.18
CA VAL A 150 -15.74 3.98 -0.94
C VAL A 150 -14.64 5.02 -1.10
N ALA A 151 -14.02 5.10 -2.28
CA ALA A 151 -13.01 6.11 -2.58
C ALA A 151 -13.61 7.50 -2.88
N LEU A 152 -14.84 7.56 -3.37
CA LEU A 152 -15.44 8.81 -3.87
C LEU A 152 -15.47 9.96 -2.84
N PRO A 153 -15.87 9.76 -1.57
CA PRO A 153 -15.87 10.84 -0.58
C PRO A 153 -14.48 11.40 -0.33
N LEU A 154 -13.46 10.55 -0.39
CA LEU A 154 -12.08 10.91 -0.12
C LEU A 154 -11.50 11.75 -1.27
N VAL A 155 -11.68 11.31 -2.51
CA VAL A 155 -11.20 12.05 -3.69
C VAL A 155 -11.99 13.33 -3.98
N SER A 156 -13.22 13.41 -3.44
CA SER A 156 -14.10 14.59 -3.59
C SER A 156 -13.79 15.70 -2.58
N SER A 157 -13.00 15.42 -1.54
CA SER A 157 -12.53 16.45 -0.63
C SER A 157 -11.53 17.36 -1.36
N PRO A 158 -11.69 18.69 -1.29
CA PRO A 158 -10.70 19.58 -1.88
C PRO A 158 -9.39 19.48 -1.08
N ILE A 159 -8.27 19.38 -1.80
CA ILE A 159 -6.92 19.24 -1.22
C ILE A 159 -6.16 20.53 -1.47
N TYR A 160 -5.64 21.12 -0.40
CA TYR A 160 -4.86 22.35 -0.43
C TYR A 160 -3.53 22.26 0.31
N ASP A 161 -3.32 21.20 1.10
CA ASP A 161 -2.11 21.03 1.90
C ASP A 161 -1.49 19.63 1.72
N ILE A 162 -0.25 19.47 2.17
CA ILE A 162 0.48 18.21 2.19
C ILE A 162 0.80 17.85 3.64
N HIS A 163 0.40 16.66 4.06
CA HIS A 163 0.58 16.23 5.44
C HIS A 163 2.06 16.03 5.79
N SER A 164 2.47 16.53 6.96
CA SER A 164 3.87 16.49 7.42
C SER A 164 4.38 15.09 7.80
N THR A 165 3.60 14.34 8.59
CA THR A 165 3.98 12.98 9.06
C THR A 165 3.93 11.91 7.95
N PHE A 166 2.88 11.92 7.14
CA PHE A 166 2.68 10.99 6.02
C PHE A 166 2.97 11.68 4.68
N LEU A 167 4.15 12.28 4.57
CA LEU A 167 4.56 13.04 3.39
C LEU A 167 4.54 12.14 2.13
N PRO A 168 3.73 12.47 1.12
CA PRO A 168 3.71 11.72 -0.13
C PRO A 168 4.98 11.95 -0.92
N THR A 169 5.52 10.87 -1.47
CA THR A 169 6.51 10.93 -2.54
C THR A 169 5.89 11.49 -3.82
N SER A 170 6.72 11.93 -4.77
CA SER A 170 6.24 12.35 -6.10
C SER A 170 5.41 11.27 -6.79
N LEU A 171 5.79 10.00 -6.62
CA LEU A 171 5.05 8.86 -7.16
C LEU A 171 3.67 8.70 -6.51
N GLU A 172 3.56 8.92 -5.20
CA GLU A 172 2.28 8.84 -4.48
C GLU A 172 1.36 9.99 -4.85
N TYR A 173 1.90 11.20 -5.01
CA TYR A 173 1.15 12.34 -5.53
C TYR A 173 0.58 12.04 -6.93
N LEU A 174 1.43 11.56 -7.84
CA LEU A 174 1.03 11.14 -9.19
C LEU A 174 -0.03 10.04 -9.16
N SER A 175 0.18 9.02 -8.34
CA SER A 175 -0.73 7.88 -8.18
C SER A 175 -2.09 8.34 -7.69
N PHE A 176 -2.12 9.19 -6.65
CA PHE A 176 -3.35 9.71 -6.08
C PHE A 176 -4.22 10.40 -7.13
N HIS A 177 -3.65 11.34 -7.90
CA HIS A 177 -4.40 12.06 -8.93
C HIS A 177 -4.82 11.17 -10.10
N TYR A 178 -3.96 10.24 -10.52
CA TYR A 178 -4.30 9.27 -11.56
C TYR A 178 -5.48 8.37 -11.14
N PHE A 179 -5.42 7.76 -9.95
CA PHE A 179 -6.51 6.88 -9.47
C PHE A 179 -7.78 7.69 -9.13
N SER A 180 -7.66 8.92 -8.65
CA SER A 180 -8.81 9.83 -8.48
C SER A 180 -9.52 10.10 -9.81
N GLY A 181 -8.76 10.29 -10.89
CA GLY A 181 -9.31 10.41 -12.24
C GLY A 181 -10.11 9.17 -12.67
N LEU A 182 -9.63 7.97 -12.34
CA LEU A 182 -10.37 6.72 -12.59
C LEU A 182 -11.67 6.64 -11.79
N VAL A 183 -11.63 6.99 -10.50
CA VAL A 183 -12.83 7.02 -9.65
C VAL A 183 -13.86 7.99 -10.23
N TYR A 184 -13.45 9.21 -10.60
CA TYR A 184 -14.38 10.16 -11.23
C TYR A 184 -14.93 9.67 -12.57
N ALA A 185 -14.11 9.04 -13.40
CA ALA A 185 -14.54 8.48 -14.67
C ALA A 185 -15.59 7.37 -14.48
N ALA A 186 -15.41 6.51 -13.46
CA ALA A 186 -16.36 5.44 -13.12
C ALA A 186 -17.75 6.01 -12.76
N PHE A 187 -17.80 7.19 -12.12
CA PHE A 187 -19.05 7.90 -11.81
C PHE A 187 -19.49 8.88 -12.91
N LYS A 188 -18.90 8.82 -14.11
CA LYS A 188 -19.18 9.74 -15.25
C LYS A 188 -19.04 11.22 -14.89
N ARG A 189 -18.22 11.55 -13.88
CA ARG A 189 -17.89 12.94 -13.50
C ARG A 189 -16.69 13.40 -14.33
N PHE A 190 -16.88 13.51 -15.64
CA PHE A 190 -15.78 13.67 -16.58
C PHE A 190 -14.98 14.96 -16.39
N ASP A 191 -15.61 16.07 -16.02
CA ASP A 191 -14.89 17.33 -15.74
C ASP A 191 -13.85 17.14 -14.63
N LYS A 192 -14.26 16.52 -13.52
CA LYS A 192 -13.37 16.22 -12.39
C LYS A 192 -12.32 15.17 -12.74
N ALA A 193 -12.66 14.22 -13.60
CA ALA A 193 -11.72 13.22 -14.08
C ALA A 193 -10.61 13.87 -14.93
N LEU A 194 -10.98 14.76 -15.85
CA LEU A 194 -10.04 15.54 -16.66
C LEU A 194 -9.12 16.39 -15.78
N SER A 195 -9.68 17.16 -14.82
CA SER A 195 -8.88 17.95 -13.88
C SER A 195 -7.92 17.08 -13.07
N SER A 196 -8.34 15.89 -12.64
CA SER A 196 -7.46 14.97 -11.91
C SER A 196 -6.33 14.43 -12.78
N PHE A 197 -6.60 14.09 -14.04
CA PHE A 197 -5.55 13.69 -14.97
C PHE A 197 -4.61 14.85 -15.32
N ASP A 198 -5.11 16.07 -15.46
CA ASP A 198 -4.29 17.26 -15.69
C ASP A 198 -3.32 17.50 -14.52
N LEU A 199 -3.77 17.33 -13.27
CA LEU A 199 -2.90 17.42 -12.10
C LEU A 199 -1.80 16.34 -12.09
N ALA A 200 -2.13 15.11 -12.49
CA ALA A 200 -1.14 14.03 -12.61
C ALA A 200 -0.13 14.33 -13.73
N ILE A 201 -0.58 14.82 -14.88
CA ILE A 201 0.28 15.13 -16.03
C ILE A 201 1.18 16.33 -15.72
N GLY A 202 0.63 17.39 -15.11
CA GLY A 202 1.30 18.64 -14.79
C GLY A 202 2.28 18.57 -13.62
N ALA A 203 2.30 17.47 -12.86
CA ALA A 203 3.24 17.31 -11.76
C ALA A 203 4.69 17.36 -12.25
N ILE A 204 5.52 18.18 -11.56
CA ILE A 204 6.93 18.35 -11.92
C ILE A 204 7.68 17.03 -11.67
N SER A 205 8.32 16.52 -12.70
CA SER A 205 9.19 15.34 -12.62
C SER A 205 10.45 15.54 -13.45
N VAL A 206 11.55 14.91 -13.02
CA VAL A 206 12.81 14.90 -13.80
C VAL A 206 12.68 14.01 -15.04
N GLN A 207 11.82 12.99 -14.97
CA GLN A 207 11.51 12.06 -16.05
C GLN A 207 10.01 11.78 -16.05
N ILE A 208 9.44 11.59 -17.25
CA ILE A 208 8.03 11.20 -17.38
C ILE A 208 7.85 9.80 -16.79
N SER A 209 6.96 9.69 -15.82
CA SER A 209 6.57 8.39 -15.25
C SER A 209 5.57 7.66 -16.15
N ALA A 210 5.52 6.33 -16.04
CA ALA A 210 4.48 5.53 -16.69
C ALA A 210 3.06 5.95 -16.27
N ILE A 211 2.90 6.48 -15.04
CA ILE A 211 1.62 7.00 -14.52
C ILE A 211 1.20 8.25 -15.30
N GLN A 212 2.11 9.19 -15.56
CA GLN A 212 1.84 10.38 -16.36
C GLN A 212 1.40 10.02 -17.79
N ILE A 213 2.09 9.05 -18.41
CA ILE A 213 1.71 8.56 -19.75
C ILE A 213 0.32 7.91 -19.73
N ALA A 214 0.04 7.09 -18.71
CA ALA A 214 -1.26 6.45 -18.55
C ALA A 214 -2.39 7.47 -18.29
N ALA A 215 -2.11 8.53 -17.52
CA ALA A 215 -3.01 9.64 -17.26
C ALA A 215 -3.31 10.40 -18.56
N TYR A 216 -2.28 10.75 -19.34
CA TYR A 216 -2.43 11.43 -20.63
C TYR A 216 -3.33 10.66 -21.58
N LYS A 217 -3.07 9.36 -21.77
CA LYS A 217 -3.90 8.50 -22.63
C LYS A 217 -5.37 8.50 -22.20
N LYS A 218 -5.64 8.42 -20.89
CA LYS A 218 -7.02 8.41 -20.36
C LYS A 218 -7.69 9.77 -20.47
N ARG A 219 -6.96 10.85 -20.22
CA ARG A 219 -7.44 12.22 -20.44
C ARG A 219 -7.90 12.40 -21.89
N VAL A 220 -7.06 12.04 -22.87
CA VAL A 220 -7.40 12.13 -24.30
C VAL A 220 -8.69 11.37 -24.62
N LEU A 221 -8.83 10.14 -24.10
CA LEU A 221 -10.04 9.34 -24.29
C LEU A 221 -11.28 10.01 -23.72
N ILE A 222 -11.23 10.51 -22.49
CA ILE A 222 -12.37 11.18 -21.86
C ILE A 222 -12.72 12.47 -22.61
N ASP A 223 -11.72 13.22 -23.03
CA ASP A 223 -11.92 14.48 -23.75
C ASP A 223 -12.62 14.24 -25.09
N ILE A 224 -12.23 13.21 -25.83
CA ILE A 224 -12.93 12.77 -27.05
C ILE A 224 -14.37 12.32 -26.75
N ILE A 225 -14.60 11.62 -25.63
CA ILE A 225 -15.94 11.17 -25.21
C ILE A 225 -16.86 12.37 -24.91
N VAL A 226 -16.34 13.41 -24.25
CA VAL A 226 -17.14 14.57 -23.81
C VAL A 226 -17.29 15.60 -24.93
N ASN A 227 -16.20 15.95 -25.60
CA ASN A 227 -16.13 17.09 -26.53
C ASN A 227 -16.09 16.67 -28.01
N GLY A 228 -16.00 15.37 -28.32
CA GLY A 228 -15.85 14.86 -29.69
C GLY A 228 -14.49 15.19 -30.34
N SER A 229 -13.60 15.84 -29.60
CA SER A 229 -12.27 16.28 -30.05
C SER A 229 -11.29 16.31 -28.88
N HIS A 230 -9.99 16.35 -29.18
CA HIS A 230 -8.96 16.45 -28.17
C HIS A 230 -8.47 17.90 -28.03
N THR A 231 -8.59 18.41 -26.81
CA THR A 231 -8.05 19.67 -26.33
C THR A 231 -6.56 19.49 -26.00
N PRO A 232 -5.65 20.15 -26.74
CA PRO A 232 -4.24 20.09 -26.44
C PRO A 232 -3.95 20.60 -25.03
N LEU A 233 -3.01 19.95 -24.36
CA LEU A 233 -2.52 20.35 -23.06
C LEU A 233 -2.05 21.81 -23.09
N THR A 234 -2.45 22.61 -22.09
CA THR A 234 -1.97 23.99 -21.96
C THR A 234 -0.46 24.01 -21.77
N LYS A 235 0.24 24.97 -22.42
CA LYS A 235 1.72 25.14 -22.41
C LYS A 235 2.38 25.28 -21.02
N LEU A 236 1.59 25.32 -19.94
CA LEU A 236 2.05 25.40 -18.54
C LEU A 236 2.46 24.05 -17.96
N ILE A 237 2.26 22.96 -18.69
CA ILE A 237 2.67 21.61 -18.27
C ILE A 237 4.18 21.46 -18.45
N SER A 238 4.81 20.71 -17.55
CA SER A 238 6.27 20.58 -17.48
C SER A 238 6.89 20.33 -18.86
N PRO A 239 8.03 20.95 -19.21
CA PRO A 239 8.59 20.95 -20.57
C PRO A 239 9.04 19.58 -21.09
N ILE A 240 8.87 18.53 -20.29
CA ILE A 240 9.29 17.16 -20.60
C ILE A 240 8.09 16.32 -21.10
N VAL A 241 6.84 16.71 -20.84
CA VAL A 241 5.62 15.97 -21.26
C VAL A 241 5.32 16.13 -22.74
#